data_AF-A0A9E1MXY8-F1
#
_entry.id   AF-A0A9E1MXY8-F1
#
_cell.length_a   1.000
_cell.length_b   1.000
_cell.length_c   1.000
_cell.angle_alpha   90.00
_cell.angle_beta   90.00
_cell.angle_gamma   90.00
#
_symmetry.space_group_name_H-M   'P 1'
#
loop_
_entity.id
_entity.type
_entity.pdbx_description
1 polymer ?
#
loop_
_entity_poly.entity_id
_entity_poly.type
_entity_poly.pdbx_seq_one_letter_code
_entity_poly.pdbx_strand_id
1 'polypeptide(L)'
;MKLETAIRLDPENVDYWFRLGVAREGNNNHKRALAAYERAAAIKDDVWQYWYHIGNHRMFAGNFPGALEALDKAIDLHQDFDY
;
A
#
# COMPACT_ATOMS: atom_id res chain seq x y z
N MET A 1 -14.34 -1.60 -11.68
CA MET A 1 -15.74 -1.21 -11.36
C MET A 1 -16.21 -1.65 -9.97
N LYS A 2 -16.11 -2.92 -9.54
CA LYS A 2 -16.63 -3.30 -8.21
C LYS A 2 -15.92 -2.63 -7.02
N LEU A 3 -14.58 -2.51 -7.06
CA LEU A 3 -13.80 -1.95 -5.95
C LEU A 3 -13.98 -0.44 -5.78
N GLU A 4 -14.06 0.34 -6.87
CA GLU A 4 -14.26 1.79 -6.79
C GLU A 4 -15.64 2.14 -6.20
N THR A 5 -16.67 1.36 -6.55
CA THR A 5 -17.98 1.48 -5.92
C THR A 5 -17.93 1.09 -4.44
N ALA A 6 -17.23 0.01 -4.09
CA ALA A 6 -17.08 -0.43 -2.69
C ALA A 6 -16.37 0.63 -1.84
N ILE A 7 -15.29 1.23 -2.34
CA ILE A 7 -14.57 2.33 -1.69
C ILE A 7 -15.47 3.56 -1.51
N ARG A 8 -16.35 3.85 -2.48
CA ARG A 8 -17.29 4.97 -2.34
C ARG A 8 -18.34 4.72 -1.24
N LEU A 9 -18.71 3.45 -1.02
CA LEU A 9 -19.68 3.07 0.02
C LEU A 9 -19.03 2.99 1.40
N ASP A 10 -17.77 2.56 1.47
CA ASP A 10 -16.99 2.44 2.69
C ASP A 10 -15.51 2.83 2.42
N PRO A 11 -15.19 4.13 2.51
CA PRO A 11 -13.86 4.66 2.18
C PRO A 11 -12.81 4.40 3.27
N GLU A 12 -13.22 3.93 4.44
CA GLU A 12 -12.33 3.58 5.55
C GLU A 12 -11.99 2.09 5.57
N ASN A 13 -12.59 1.31 4.68
CA ASN A 13 -12.27 -0.10 4.52
C ASN A 13 -10.90 -0.30 3.87
N VAL A 14 -9.90 -0.63 4.68
CA VAL A 14 -8.52 -0.84 4.23
C VAL A 14 -8.38 -2.01 3.26
N ASP A 15 -9.21 -3.05 3.38
CA ASP A 15 -9.17 -4.20 2.48
C ASP A 15 -9.53 -3.81 1.05
N TYR A 16 -10.44 -2.83 0.88
CA TYR A 16 -10.81 -2.34 -0.45
C TYR A 16 -9.70 -1.53 -1.10
N TRP A 17 -9.01 -0.69 -0.34
CA TRP A 17 -7.83 0.05 -0.81
C TRP A 17 -6.68 -0.89 -1.16
N PHE A 18 -6.40 -1.88 -0.32
CA PHE A 18 -5.37 -2.87 -0.58
C PHE A 18 -5.67 -3.69 -1.83
N ARG A 19 -6.90 -4.21 -1.97
CA ARG A 19 -7.34 -4.94 -3.17
C ARG A 19 -7.32 -4.07 -4.43
N LEU A 20 -7.61 -2.77 -4.31
CA LEU A 20 -7.48 -1.83 -5.42
C LEU A 20 -6.01 -1.66 -5.82
N GLY A 21 -5.09 -1.56 -4.86
CA GLY A 21 -3.65 -1.53 -5.09
C GLY A 21 -3.19 -2.74 -5.91
N VAL A 22 -3.49 -3.95 -5.42
CA VAL A 22 -3.14 -5.22 -6.10
C VAL A 22 -3.73 -5.28 -7.51
N ALA A 23 -4.99 -4.88 -7.67
CA ALA A 23 -5.62 -4.88 -9.00
C ALA A 23 -4.98 -3.85 -9.95
N ARG A 24 -4.50 -2.71 -9.45
CA ARG A 24 -3.81 -1.70 -10.26
C ARG A 24 -2.40 -2.12 -10.63
N GLU A 25 -1.71 -2.78 -9.70
CA GLU A 25 -0.40 -3.38 -9.90
C GLU A 25 -0.45 -4.46 -10.99
N GLY A 26 -1.41 -5.39 -10.94
CA GLY A 26 -1.61 -6.39 -12.00
C GLY A 26 -1.97 -5.80 -13.37
N ASN A 27 -2.38 -4.53 -13.44
CA ASN A 27 -2.60 -3.78 -14.68
C ASN A 27 -1.40 -2.90 -15.07
N ASN A 28 -0.23 -3.09 -14.46
CA ASN A 28 0.99 -2.28 -14.62
C ASN A 28 0.78 -0.78 -14.35
N ASN A 29 -0.27 -0.41 -13.61
CA ASN A 29 -0.55 0.97 -13.24
C ASN A 29 0.07 1.29 -11.88
N HIS A 30 1.41 1.27 -11.83
CA HIS A 30 2.19 1.43 -10.60
C HIS A 30 1.86 2.73 -9.86
N LYS A 31 1.60 3.83 -10.57
CA LYS A 31 1.24 5.10 -9.94
C LYS A 31 -0.08 5.03 -9.18
N ARG A 32 -1.12 4.38 -9.77
CA ARG A 32 -2.41 4.20 -9.08
C ARG A 32 -2.36 3.13 -8.01
N ALA A 33 -1.51 2.11 -8.17
CA ALA A 33 -1.30 1.10 -7.15
C ALA A 33 -0.68 1.73 -5.89
N LEU A 34 0.39 2.51 -6.07
CA LEU A 34 1.02 3.27 -4.99
C LEU A 34 0.02 4.14 -4.23
N ALA A 35 -0.79 4.94 -4.93
CA ALA A 35 -1.78 5.79 -4.29
C ALA A 35 -2.82 5.00 -3.46
N ALA A 36 -3.19 3.79 -3.91
CA ALA A 36 -4.13 2.94 -3.17
C ALA A 36 -3.47 2.35 -1.91
N TYR A 37 -2.22 1.90 -2.00
CA TYR A 37 -1.47 1.42 -0.83
C TYR A 37 -1.19 2.54 0.17
N GLU A 38 -0.82 3.74 -0.28
CA GLU A 38 -0.65 4.93 0.57
C GLU A 38 -1.97 5.30 1.27
N ARG A 39 -3.11 5.13 0.59
CA ARG A 39 -4.41 5.35 1.23
C ARG A 39 -4.73 4.31 2.29
N ALA A 40 -4.40 3.03 2.06
CA ALA A 40 -4.54 1.99 3.08
C ALA A 40 -3.66 2.29 4.31
N ALA A 41 -2.39 2.63 4.09
CA ALA A 41 -1.44 3.00 5.15
C ALA A 41 -1.85 4.27 5.90
N ALA A 42 -2.54 5.21 5.27
CA ALA A 42 -3.06 6.41 5.94
C ALA A 42 -4.26 6.13 6.85
N ILE A 43 -4.98 5.03 6.62
CA ILE A 43 -6.12 4.62 7.45
C ILE A 43 -5.66 3.68 8.58
N LYS A 44 -4.80 2.71 8.23
CA LYS A 44 -4.23 1.74 9.15
C LYS A 44 -2.75 1.56 8.84
N ASP A 45 -1.91 2.09 9.71
CA ASP A 45 -0.48 2.26 9.44
C ASP A 45 0.42 1.18 10.07
N ASP A 46 -0.17 0.22 10.79
CA ASP A 46 0.46 -0.91 11.50
C ASP A 46 0.45 -2.22 10.68
N VAL A 47 0.14 -2.14 9.39
CA VAL A 47 0.13 -3.31 8.49
C VAL A 47 1.35 -3.26 7.58
N TRP A 48 2.33 -4.11 7.86
CA TRP A 48 3.62 -4.13 7.16
C TRP A 48 3.49 -4.29 5.64
N GLN A 49 2.49 -5.05 5.16
CA GLN A 49 2.30 -5.30 3.73
C GLN A 49 2.09 -3.99 2.96
N TYR A 50 1.39 -3.01 3.53
CA TYR A 50 1.13 -1.74 2.84
C TYR A 50 2.45 -1.00 2.58
N TRP A 51 3.30 -0.93 3.60
CA TRP A 51 4.60 -0.29 3.54
C TRP A 51 5.57 -1.04 2.61
N TYR A 52 5.54 -2.37 2.61
CA TYR A 52 6.27 -3.19 1.65
C TYR A 52 5.90 -2.87 0.20
N HIS A 53 4.60 -2.83 -0.12
CA HIS A 53 4.16 -2.50 -1.47
C HIS A 53 4.46 -1.04 -1.86
N ILE A 54 4.33 -0.08 -0.93
CA ILE A 54 4.73 1.33 -1.13
C ILE A 54 6.22 1.42 -1.47
N GLY A 55 7.08 0.74 -0.70
CA GLY A 55 8.52 0.71 -0.90
C GLY A 55 8.90 0.19 -2.29
N ASN A 56 8.35 -0.97 -2.67
CA ASN A 56 8.54 -1.54 -4.00
C ASN A 56 8.14 -0.58 -5.13
N HIS A 57 6.97 0.06 -5.01
CA HIS A 57 6.48 0.97 -6.04
C HIS A 57 7.29 2.28 -6.10
N ARG A 58 7.81 2.76 -4.98
CA ARG A 58 8.73 3.90 -4.94
C ARG A 58 10.08 3.55 -5.55
N MET A 59 10.58 2.32 -5.39
CA MET A 59 11.76 1.85 -6.12
C MET A 59 11.52 1.87 -7.64
N PHE A 60 10.39 1.33 -8.10
CA PHE A 60 10.03 1.36 -9.53
C PHE A 60 9.92 2.80 -10.08
N ALA A 61 9.50 3.75 -9.24
CA ALA A 61 9.43 5.17 -9.59
C ALA A 61 10.78 5.91 -9.50
N GLY A 62 11.86 5.24 -9.08
CA GLY A 62 13.18 5.85 -8.85
C GLY A 62 13.28 6.70 -7.58
N ASN A 63 12.25 6.70 -6.73
CA ASN A 63 12.29 7.37 -5.43
C ASN A 63 12.92 6.43 -4.39
N PHE A 64 14.24 6.27 -4.47
CA PHE A 64 14.98 5.40 -3.56
C PHE A 64 14.92 5.85 -2.09
N PRO A 65 15.03 7.14 -1.74
CA PRO A 65 14.91 7.57 -0.35
C PRO A 65 13.56 7.20 0.26
N GLY A 66 12.46 7.51 -0.45
CA GLY A 66 11.12 7.18 0.03
C GLY A 66 10.81 5.68 -0.01
N ALA A 67 11.56 4.89 -0.79
CA ALA A 67 11.45 3.44 -0.78
C ALA A 67 12.11 2.84 0.46
N LEU A 68 13.31 3.31 0.83
CA LEU A 68 14.01 2.91 2.04
C LEU A 68 13.15 3.19 3.28
N GLU A 69 12.63 4.42 3.42
CA GLU A 69 11.75 4.78 4.53
C GLU A 69 10.53 3.83 4.68
N ALA A 70 9.93 3.45 3.55
CA ALA A 70 8.78 2.56 3.56
C ALA A 70 9.16 1.11 3.88
N LEU A 71 10.30 0.63 3.36
CA LEU A 71 10.77 -0.74 3.64
C LEU A 71 11.25 -0.88 5.08
N ASP A 72 11.92 0.13 5.64
CA ASP A 72 12.33 0.16 7.05
C ASP A 72 11.10 0.06 7.96
N LYS A 73 10.07 0.88 7.72
CA LYS A 73 8.81 0.77 8.46
C LYS A 73 8.13 -0.59 8.29
N ALA A 74 8.21 -1.21 7.11
CA ALA A 74 7.67 -2.55 6.90
C ALA A 74 8.42 -3.61 7.74
N ILE A 75 9.73 -3.48 7.89
CA ILE A 75 10.56 -4.38 8.71
C ILE A 75 10.21 -4.20 10.19
N ASP A 76 10.16 -2.97 10.67
CA ASP A 76 9.82 -2.66 12.06
C ASP A 76 8.47 -3.27 12.44
N LEU A 77 7.45 -3.05 11.61
CA LEU A 77 6.11 -3.61 11.82
C LEU A 77 6.08 -5.13 11.75
N HIS A 78 6.86 -5.77 10.86
CA HIS A 78 6.90 -7.23 10.79
C HIS A 78 7.56 -7.83 12.04
N GLN A 79 8.64 -7.20 12.54
CA GLN A 79 9.33 -7.65 13.74
C GLN A 79 8.49 -7.50 15.01
N ASP A 80 7.62 -6.48 15.07
CA ASP A 80 6.67 -6.31 16.17
C ASP A 80 5.64 -7.45 16.26
N PHE A 81 5.36 -8.18 15.17
CA PHE A 81 4.46 -9.34 15.17
C PHE A 81 5.15 -10.68 15.54
N ASP A 82 6.48 -10.72 15.64
CA ASP A 82 7.26 -11.94 15.92
C ASP A 82 7.51 -12.21 17.44
N TYR A 83 6.77 -11.55 18.34
CA TYR A 83 6.89 -11.69 19.81
C TYR A 83 5.64 -12.24 20.52
#